data_AF-A0A366M8H5-F1
#
_entry.id   AF-A0A366M8H5-F1
#
_cell.length_a   1.000
_cell.length_b   1.000
_cell.length_c   1.000
_cell.angle_alpha   90.00
_cell.angle_beta   90.00
_cell.angle_gamma   90.00
#
_symmetry.space_group_name_H-M   'P 1'
#
loop_
_entity.id
_entity.type
_entity.pdbx_description
1 polymer ?
#
loop_
_entity_poly.entity_id
_entity_poly.type
_entity_poly.pdbx_seq_one_letter_code
_entity_poly.pdbx_strand_id
1 'polypeptide(L)'
;MLVGDGNHILNNKILAKNIGISYKGTYNNIWKNTINNVKSGILVEGHKNSVSYNKIRFSSLSLRINGNKNDILHNKVKSKINGISSNRNQNLISNNRVVGNKKYGIQSSGNKNKISKI
;
A
#
# COMPACT_ATOMS: atom_id res chain seq x y z
N MET A 1 11.08 -3.92 -9.34
CA MET A 1 10.40 -4.97 -8.57
C MET A 1 11.41 -5.50 -7.58
N LEU A 2 11.07 -5.56 -6.30
CA LEU A 2 11.95 -6.11 -5.27
C LEU A 2 11.41 -7.50 -4.85
N VAL A 3 12.27 -8.51 -4.83
CA VAL A 3 11.91 -9.88 -4.46
C VAL A 3 12.84 -10.34 -3.34
N GLY A 4 12.28 -10.98 -2.31
CA GLY A 4 13.02 -11.50 -1.17
C GLY A 4 12.46 -11.00 0.15
N ASP A 5 13.14 -11.37 1.23
CA ASP A 5 12.67 -11.16 2.60
C ASP A 5 13.56 -10.15 3.35
N GLY A 6 12.98 -9.42 4.30
CA GLY A 6 13.74 -8.51 5.18
C GLY A 6 14.32 -7.27 4.49
N ASN A 7 13.75 -6.83 3.37
CA ASN A 7 14.26 -5.69 2.61
C ASN A 7 13.63 -4.38 3.03
N HIS A 8 14.32 -3.28 2.73
CA HIS A 8 13.92 -1.93 3.10
C HIS A 8 13.87 -1.00 1.88
N ILE A 9 12.76 -0.30 1.68
CA ILE A 9 12.63 0.79 0.70
C ILE A 9 12.23 2.05 1.47
N LEU A 10 13.19 2.93 1.70
CA LEU A 10 13.06 4.04 2.66
C LEU A 10 13.31 5.40 1.98
N ASN A 11 12.47 6.38 2.26
CA ASN A 11 12.71 7.80 1.94
C ASN A 11 12.93 8.15 0.45
N ASN A 12 12.36 7.39 -0.49
CA ASN A 12 12.55 7.64 -1.91
C ASN A 12 11.50 8.59 -2.50
N LYS A 13 11.89 9.37 -3.51
CA LYS A 13 10.97 10.03 -4.44
C LYS A 13 10.92 9.21 -5.73
N ILE A 14 9.78 8.59 -6.00
CA ILE A 14 9.63 7.67 -7.12
C ILE A 14 8.85 8.34 -8.25
N LEU A 15 9.50 8.41 -9.41
CA LEU A 15 8.95 8.90 -10.66
C LEU A 15 8.89 7.72 -11.64
N ALA A 16 7.72 7.13 -11.78
CA ALA A 16 7.48 6.02 -12.69
C ALA A 16 6.21 6.29 -13.51
N LYS A 17 6.04 5.56 -14.61
CA LYS A 17 4.81 5.64 -15.42
C LYS A 17 3.75 4.63 -14.97
N ASN A 18 4.17 3.38 -14.73
CA ASN A 18 3.23 2.27 -14.54
C ASN A 18 3.08 1.88 -13.05
N ILE A 19 4.14 1.37 -12.41
CA ILE A 19 4.12 0.96 -11.00
C ILE A 19 5.19 1.74 -10.24
N GLY A 20 4.84 2.32 -9.10
CA GLY A 20 5.80 3.00 -8.22
C GLY A 20 6.70 2.00 -7.49
N ILE A 21 6.11 1.21 -6.59
CA ILE A 21 6.80 0.11 -5.91
C ILE A 21 6.00 -1.17 -6.12
N SER A 22 6.68 -2.23 -6.54
CA SER A 22 6.17 -3.60 -6.50
C SER A 22 7.16 -4.44 -5.72
N TYR A 23 6.68 -5.16 -4.71
CA TYR A 23 7.53 -6.09 -3.99
C TYR A 23 6.82 -7.39 -3.64
N LYS A 24 7.62 -8.45 -3.53
CA LYS A 24 7.20 -9.81 -3.21
C LYS A 24 8.10 -10.44 -2.14
N GLY A 25 7.52 -10.84 -1.01
CA GLY A 25 8.23 -11.58 0.04
C GLY A 25 7.69 -11.35 1.44
N THR A 26 8.53 -11.58 2.44
CA THR A 26 8.18 -11.58 3.86
C THR A 26 9.00 -10.55 4.65
N TYR A 27 8.39 -9.92 5.65
CA TYR A 27 9.09 -8.99 6.57
C TYR A 27 9.78 -7.79 5.89
N ASN A 28 9.29 -7.38 4.72
CA ASN A 28 9.79 -6.19 4.04
C ASN A 28 9.17 -4.92 4.65
N ASN A 29 9.91 -3.80 4.56
CA ASN A 29 9.48 -2.52 5.07
C ASN A 29 9.55 -1.43 3.98
N ILE A 30 8.41 -0.80 3.71
CA ILE A 30 8.29 0.36 2.83
C ILE A 30 7.90 1.57 3.65
N TRP A 31 8.81 2.53 3.77
CA TRP A 31 8.64 3.63 4.69
C TRP A 31 8.98 5.00 4.10
N LYS A 32 8.10 5.98 4.35
CA LYS A 32 8.30 7.41 3.99
C LYS A 32 8.65 7.68 2.52
N ASN A 33 8.19 6.85 1.59
CA ASN A 33 8.37 7.11 0.18
C ASN A 33 7.30 8.08 -0.35
N THR A 34 7.65 8.88 -1.33
CA THR A 34 6.75 9.74 -2.09
C THR A 34 6.61 9.21 -3.52
N ILE A 35 5.39 8.84 -3.92
CA ILE A 35 5.05 8.29 -5.23
C ILE A 35 3.99 9.18 -5.86
N ASN A 36 4.23 9.68 -7.07
CA ASN A 36 3.31 10.58 -7.77
C ASN A 36 3.05 10.12 -9.21
N ASN A 37 1.80 10.26 -9.66
CA ASN A 37 1.39 10.12 -11.06
C ASN A 37 1.75 8.77 -11.72
N VAL A 38 1.52 7.68 -11.01
CA VAL A 38 1.71 6.29 -11.49
C VAL A 38 0.37 5.60 -11.69
N LYS A 39 0.26 4.60 -12.56
CA LYS A 39 -0.98 3.79 -12.66
C LYS A 39 -1.27 3.06 -11.34
N SER A 40 -0.26 2.41 -10.76
CA SER A 40 -0.31 1.73 -9.46
C SER A 40 0.76 2.24 -8.50
N GLY A 41 0.38 2.67 -7.29
CA GLY A 41 1.30 3.25 -6.31
C GLY A 41 2.24 2.22 -5.70
N ILE A 42 1.74 1.47 -4.73
CA ILE A 42 2.47 0.39 -4.05
C ILE A 42 1.67 -0.91 -4.22
N LEU A 43 2.33 -1.94 -4.74
CA LEU A 43 1.83 -3.32 -4.78
C LEU A 43 2.61 -4.17 -3.78
N VAL A 44 1.89 -4.72 -2.81
CA VAL A 44 2.38 -5.62 -1.76
C VAL A 44 1.95 -7.04 -2.10
N GLU A 45 2.91 -7.93 -2.33
CA GLU A 45 2.66 -9.36 -2.45
C GLU A 45 3.46 -10.12 -1.38
N GLY A 46 2.80 -10.96 -0.58
CA GLY A 46 3.49 -11.77 0.44
C GLY A 46 3.01 -11.56 1.87
N HIS A 47 3.88 -11.81 2.85
CA HIS A 47 3.46 -12.04 4.24
C HIS A 47 4.16 -11.12 5.25
N LYS A 48 3.45 -10.62 6.27
CA LYS A 48 4.08 -9.90 7.40
C LYS A 48 4.95 -8.71 7.01
N ASN A 49 4.54 -7.97 5.99
CA ASN A 49 5.27 -6.78 5.57
C ASN A 49 4.65 -5.51 6.15
N SER A 50 5.45 -4.45 6.26
CA SER A 50 5.00 -3.14 6.71
C SER A 50 5.05 -2.11 5.59
N VAL A 51 3.97 -1.36 5.41
CA VAL A 51 3.89 -0.20 4.53
C VAL A 51 3.41 0.99 5.33
N SER A 52 4.33 1.88 5.68
CA SER A 52 4.07 2.91 6.68
C SER A 52 4.52 4.31 6.25
N TYR A 53 3.74 5.34 6.57
CA TYR A 53 4.08 6.75 6.34
C TYR A 53 4.37 7.14 4.88
N ASN A 54 3.92 6.36 3.89
CA ASN A 54 4.12 6.69 2.50
C ASN A 54 3.10 7.73 2.02
N LYS A 55 3.50 8.50 1.01
CA LYS A 55 2.69 9.53 0.37
C LYS A 55 2.48 9.18 -1.09
N ILE A 56 1.26 8.79 -1.44
CA ILE A 56 0.89 8.32 -2.78
C ILE A 56 -0.15 9.29 -3.36
N ARG A 57 0.14 9.90 -4.51
CA ARG A 57 -0.76 10.88 -5.12
C ARG A 57 -1.00 10.62 -6.60
N PHE A 58 -2.25 10.83 -7.00
CA PHE A 58 -2.71 10.83 -8.38
C PHE A 58 -2.54 9.48 -9.11
N SER A 59 -2.47 8.39 -8.35
CA SER A 59 -2.49 7.04 -8.90
C SER A 59 -3.89 6.51 -9.15
N SER A 60 -4.08 5.64 -10.13
CA SER A 60 -5.39 5.00 -10.36
C SER A 60 -5.71 3.98 -9.26
N LEU A 61 -4.72 3.15 -8.92
CA LEU A 61 -4.78 2.18 -7.82
C LEU A 61 -3.64 2.49 -6.86
N SER A 62 -3.92 3.08 -5.70
CA SER A 62 -2.83 3.66 -4.91
C SER A 62 -2.05 2.63 -4.08
N LEU A 63 -2.73 1.83 -3.26
CA LEU A 63 -2.08 0.81 -2.45
C LEU A 63 -2.86 -0.50 -2.57
N ARG A 64 -2.24 -1.54 -3.10
CA ARG A 64 -2.85 -2.86 -3.29
C ARG A 64 -2.09 -3.91 -2.49
N ILE A 65 -2.82 -4.64 -1.64
CA ILE A 65 -2.32 -5.72 -0.79
C ILE A 65 -2.87 -7.04 -1.29
N ASN A 66 -1.98 -7.85 -1.85
CA ASN A 66 -2.23 -9.22 -2.29
C ASN A 66 -1.35 -10.17 -1.45
N GLY A 67 -1.57 -10.14 -0.14
CA GLY A 67 -0.76 -10.86 0.83
C GLY A 67 -1.43 -10.98 2.19
N ASN A 68 -0.96 -11.87 3.05
CA ASN A 68 -1.56 -12.11 4.38
C ASN A 68 -0.78 -11.40 5.50
N LYS A 69 -1.45 -10.99 6.57
CA LYS A 69 -0.82 -10.40 7.77
C LYS A 69 0.08 -9.19 7.48
N ASN A 70 -0.25 -8.33 6.52
CA ASN A 70 0.50 -7.11 6.26
C ASN A 70 -0.06 -5.93 7.04
N ASP A 71 0.82 -5.02 7.44
CA ASP A 71 0.50 -3.82 8.21
C ASP A 71 0.62 -2.59 7.33
N ILE A 72 -0.49 -1.87 7.18
CA ILE A 72 -0.62 -0.71 6.32
C ILE A 72 -1.01 0.48 7.18
N LEU A 73 -0.02 1.29 7.57
CA LEU A 73 -0.15 2.23 8.67
C LEU A 73 0.19 3.67 8.25
N HIS A 74 -0.58 4.66 8.69
CA HIS A 74 -0.21 6.08 8.58
C HIS A 74 0.09 6.61 7.16
N ASN A 75 -0.41 5.96 6.10
CA ASN A 75 -0.17 6.40 4.73
C ASN A 75 -1.11 7.54 4.34
N LYS A 76 -0.60 8.47 3.52
CA LYS A 76 -1.38 9.54 2.89
C LYS A 76 -1.64 9.16 1.44
N VAL A 77 -2.87 8.77 1.14
CA VAL A 77 -3.30 8.24 -0.16
C VAL A 77 -4.30 9.19 -0.82
N LYS A 78 -3.95 9.67 -2.02
CA LYS A 78 -4.88 10.39 -2.91
C LYS A 78 -4.95 9.66 -4.25
N SER A 79 -6.00 8.88 -4.46
CA SER A 79 -6.20 8.06 -5.67
C SER A 79 -7.20 8.67 -6.65
N LYS A 80 -7.16 8.25 -7.91
CA LYS A 80 -8.18 8.56 -8.93
C LYS A 80 -9.35 7.57 -8.92
N ILE A 81 -9.11 6.29 -8.55
CA ILE A 81 -10.14 5.24 -8.54
C ILE A 81 -10.26 4.60 -7.16
N ASN A 82 -9.28 3.79 -6.76
CA ASN A 82 -9.28 3.08 -5.48
C ASN A 82 -8.10 3.50 -4.61
N GLY A 83 -8.35 3.80 -3.34
CA GLY A 83 -7.33 4.18 -2.38
C GLY A 83 -6.49 3.00 -1.92
N ILE A 84 -6.99 2.25 -0.96
CA ILE A 84 -6.35 1.05 -0.43
C ILE A 84 -7.23 -0.16 -0.73
N SER A 85 -6.68 -1.22 -1.32
CA SER A 85 -7.37 -2.50 -1.50
C SER A 85 -6.58 -3.65 -0.88
N SER A 86 -7.25 -4.49 -0.08
CA SER A 86 -6.67 -5.67 0.56
C SER A 86 -7.54 -6.90 0.32
N ASN A 87 -7.04 -7.90 -0.40
CA ASN A 87 -7.88 -9.01 -0.87
C ASN A 87 -7.61 -10.35 -0.18
N ARG A 88 -6.82 -10.33 0.90
CA ARG A 88 -6.28 -11.52 1.57
C ARG A 88 -6.51 -11.40 3.08
N ASN A 89 -6.02 -12.35 3.86
CA ASN A 89 -6.45 -12.52 5.25
C ASN A 89 -5.57 -11.76 6.23
N GLN A 90 -6.16 -11.39 7.37
CA GLN A 90 -5.46 -10.89 8.57
C GLN A 90 -4.60 -9.64 8.35
N ASN A 91 -4.89 -8.82 7.34
CA ASN A 91 -4.20 -7.56 7.13
C ASN A 91 -4.73 -6.49 8.09
N LEU A 92 -3.83 -5.65 8.58
CA LEU A 92 -4.15 -4.48 9.38
C LEU A 92 -4.04 -3.22 8.51
N ILE A 93 -5.11 -2.46 8.42
CA ILE A 93 -5.15 -1.16 7.75
C ILE A 93 -5.57 -0.12 8.80
N SER A 94 -4.61 0.64 9.31
CA SER A 94 -4.87 1.60 10.39
C SER A 94 -4.29 2.99 10.10
N ASN A 95 -4.99 4.04 10.54
CA ASN A 95 -4.50 5.42 10.53
C ASN A 95 -4.11 5.99 9.15
N ASN A 96 -4.68 5.44 8.09
CA ASN A 96 -4.43 5.93 6.74
C ASN A 96 -5.37 7.11 6.42
N ARG A 97 -4.82 8.19 5.88
CA ARG A 97 -5.62 9.28 5.30
C ARG A 97 -5.84 8.99 3.83
N VAL A 98 -7.04 8.54 3.47
CA VAL A 98 -7.39 8.17 2.10
C VAL A 98 -8.47 9.10 1.55
N VAL A 99 -8.17 9.84 0.47
CA VAL A 99 -9.05 10.90 -0.07
C VAL A 99 -9.08 10.92 -1.60
N GLY A 100 -10.13 11.52 -2.19
CA GLY A 100 -10.22 11.80 -3.63
C GLY A 100 -10.52 10.59 -4.53
N ASN A 101 -10.81 9.43 -3.95
CA ASN A 101 -11.06 8.17 -4.67
C ASN A 101 -12.47 8.15 -5.27
N LYS A 102 -12.62 7.79 -6.54
CA LYS A 102 -13.94 7.74 -7.22
C LYS A 102 -14.80 6.53 -6.84
N LYS A 103 -14.18 5.37 -6.55
CA LYS A 103 -14.91 4.12 -6.31
C LYS A 103 -14.84 3.68 -4.85
N TYR A 104 -13.65 3.39 -4.34
CA TYR A 104 -13.48 2.98 -2.94
C TYR A 104 -12.33 3.74 -2.26
N GLY A 105 -12.58 4.21 -1.03
CA GLY A 105 -11.52 4.72 -0.17
C GLY A 105 -10.63 3.58 0.34
N ILE A 106 -11.22 2.68 1.12
CA ILE A 106 -10.59 1.44 1.56
C ILE A 106 -11.55 0.31 1.20
N GLN A 107 -11.04 -0.72 0.53
CA GLN A 107 -11.76 -1.95 0.23
C GLN A 107 -10.98 -3.11 0.84
N SER A 108 -11.66 -4.00 1.56
CA SER A 108 -11.04 -5.23 2.04
C SER A 108 -11.94 -6.43 1.81
N SER A 109 -11.34 -7.54 1.37
CA SER A 109 -11.96 -8.86 1.25
C SER A 109 -11.00 -9.91 1.81
N GLY A 110 -11.55 -11.06 2.22
CA GLY A 110 -10.83 -12.08 2.97
C GLY A 110 -11.19 -12.07 4.46
N ASN A 111 -10.60 -12.99 5.22
CA ASN A 111 -10.96 -13.27 6.60
C ASN A 111 -10.09 -12.50 7.59
N LYS A 112 -10.68 -12.03 8.70
CA LYS A 112 -10.00 -11.39 9.85
C LYS A 112 -9.16 -10.15 9.51
N ASN A 113 -9.48 -9.43 8.44
CA ASN A 113 -8.86 -8.12 8.20
C ASN A 113 -9.36 -7.10 9.23
N LYS A 114 -8.48 -6.23 9.71
CA LYS A 114 -8.82 -5.16 10.65
C LYS A 114 -8.61 -3.81 9.98
N ILE A 115 -9.67 -3.01 9.94
CA ILE A 115 -9.64 -1.62 9.48
C ILE A 115 -9.97 -0.73 10.68
N SER A 116 -9.11 0.23 10.99
CA SER A 116 -9.28 1.08 12.17
C SER A 116 -8.71 2.48 12.01
N LYS A 117 -9.14 3.38 12.89
CA LYS A 117 -8.67 4.75 13.04
C LYS A 117 -8.37 4.95 14.54
N ILE A 118 -7.16 4.62 14.97
CA ILE A 118 -6.73 4.72 16.38
C ILE A 118 -5.36 5.37 16.42
#